data_AF-G7YSD4-F1
#
_entry.id   AF-G7YSD4-F1
#
_cell.length_a   1.000
_cell.length_b   1.000
_cell.length_c   1.000
_cell.angle_alpha   90.00
_cell.angle_beta   90.00
_cell.angle_gamma   90.00
#
_symmetry.space_group_name_H-M   'P 1'
#
loop_
_entity.id
_entity.type
_entity.pdbx_description
1 polymer ?
#
loop_
_entity_poly.entity_id
_entity_poly.type
_entity_poly.pdbx_seq_one_letter_code
_entity_poly.pdbx_strand_id
1 'polypeptide(L)'
;MLSKICLVLALQWTVVFTASGPNVFTLTKEMQSHLNEQISAEYDAFYVYENMAAYFSRPSVGLAGFGKFFRKAADEEVEHARKFTEFVNRRGGVVTLKHIMPSPESTPQSFISVKQAVALAIDKEIEVGRKIHTLHMVAGENKDSEAQNFLDPFLTEQVESISKLRSMAARMELCDSAIFLMDQELR
;
A
#
# COMPACT_ATOMS: atom_id res chain seq x y z
N MET A 1 -31.84 40.42 45.94
CA MET A 1 -32.45 39.15 45.47
C MET A 1 -31.81 38.79 44.13
N LEU A 2 -31.21 37.59 44.06
CA LEU A 2 -30.98 36.75 42.87
C LEU A 2 -30.45 37.45 41.61
N SER A 3 -29.17 37.29 41.26
CA SER A 3 -28.81 36.15 40.40
C SER A 3 -27.33 35.79 40.56
N LYS A 4 -27.07 34.84 41.46
CA LYS A 4 -25.85 34.02 41.52
C LYS A 4 -26.22 32.63 41.01
N ILE A 5 -26.53 32.46 39.73
CA ILE A 5 -26.77 31.13 39.15
C ILE A 5 -26.28 31.12 37.70
N CYS A 6 -24.98 30.91 37.50
CA CYS A 6 -24.41 30.24 36.32
C CYS A 6 -22.90 30.08 36.48
N LEU A 7 -22.46 29.40 37.53
CA LEU A 7 -21.03 29.12 37.76
C LEU A 7 -20.77 27.69 38.25
N VAL A 8 -21.67 26.78 37.90
CA VAL A 8 -21.48 25.34 38.11
C VAL A 8 -21.97 24.67 36.83
N LEU A 9 -21.08 23.94 36.15
CA LEU A 9 -21.31 22.92 35.10
C LEU A 9 -20.28 22.91 33.95
N ALA A 10 -19.13 23.61 34.07
CA ALA A 10 -18.02 23.46 33.10
C ALA A 10 -16.86 22.57 33.62
N LEU A 11 -17.11 21.72 34.60
CA LEU A 11 -16.10 20.84 35.20
C LEU A 11 -16.67 19.43 35.34
N GLN A 12 -16.75 18.67 34.23
CA GLN A 12 -16.84 17.19 34.26
C GLN A 12 -16.94 16.56 32.85
N TRP A 13 -16.00 16.85 31.95
CA TRP A 13 -15.81 16.00 30.74
C TRP A 13 -14.34 15.77 30.38
N THR A 14 -13.42 15.90 31.34
CA THR A 14 -12.05 15.39 31.18
C THR A 14 -11.91 14.12 31.99
N VAL A 15 -12.64 13.07 31.60
CA VAL A 15 -12.20 11.73 31.96
C VAL A 15 -10.98 11.46 31.08
N VAL A 16 -9.82 11.81 31.61
CA VAL A 16 -8.55 11.36 31.06
C VAL A 16 -8.49 9.86 31.36
N PHE A 17 -8.98 9.05 30.42
CA PHE A 17 -8.75 7.60 30.41
C PHE A 17 -7.27 7.37 30.10
N THR A 18 -6.38 7.59 31.07
CA THR A 18 -5.03 7.04 30.99
C THR A 18 -5.12 5.58 31.42
N ALA A 19 -5.28 4.68 30.45
CA ALA A 19 -4.89 3.29 30.68
C ALA A 19 -3.40 3.30 31.06
N SER A 20 -3.12 2.88 32.30
CA SER A 20 -1.81 2.93 32.91
C SER A 20 -0.93 1.79 32.42
N GLY A 21 0.17 2.13 31.74
CA GLY A 21 1.28 1.24 31.45
C GLY A 21 1.33 0.69 30.02
N PRO A 22 2.52 0.21 29.58
CA PRO A 22 2.66 -0.46 28.29
C PRO A 22 1.74 -1.69 28.25
N ASN A 23 0.75 -1.65 27.37
CA ASN A 23 -0.10 -2.78 27.06
C ASN A 23 0.55 -3.57 25.91
N VAL A 24 0.56 -4.90 26.00
CA VAL A 24 1.03 -5.80 24.93
C VAL A 24 0.35 -5.54 23.57
N PHE A 25 -0.81 -4.88 23.57
CA PHE A 25 -1.53 -4.48 22.37
C PHE A 25 -1.19 -3.07 21.84
N THR A 26 -0.27 -2.33 22.48
CA THR A 26 0.18 -1.01 21.98
C THR A 26 1.43 -1.16 21.13
N LEU A 27 1.54 -0.41 20.02
CA LEU A 27 2.73 -0.45 19.17
C LEU A 27 3.95 0.12 19.89
N THR A 28 5.10 -0.54 19.72
CA THR A 28 6.40 0.07 20.03
C THR A 28 6.68 1.21 19.05
N LYS A 29 7.57 2.14 19.44
CA LYS A 29 7.98 3.24 18.54
C LYS A 29 8.61 2.72 17.24
N GLU A 30 9.37 1.64 17.35
CA GLU A 30 9.99 0.97 16.20
C GLU A 30 8.93 0.39 15.26
N MET A 31 7.97 -0.38 15.78
CA MET A 31 6.87 -0.94 14.98
C MET A 31 6.04 0.15 14.30
N GLN A 32 5.70 1.22 15.02
CA GLN A 32 4.98 2.35 14.44
C GLN A 32 5.80 3.02 13.31
N SER A 33 7.11 3.16 13.47
CA SER A 33 7.97 3.76 12.43
C SER A 33 7.92 2.93 11.15
N HIS A 34 8.13 1.62 11.25
CA HIS A 34 8.11 0.74 10.08
C HIS A 34 6.73 0.62 9.43
N LEU A 35 5.65 0.60 10.23
CA LEU A 35 4.29 0.62 9.68
C LEU A 35 4.02 1.93 8.89
N ASN A 36 4.49 3.07 9.38
CA ASN A 36 4.39 4.34 8.63
C ASN A 36 5.23 4.35 7.35
N GLU A 37 6.40 3.71 7.37
CA GLU A 37 7.20 3.52 6.17
C GLU A 37 6.51 2.60 5.16
N GLN A 38 5.85 1.55 5.62
CA GLN A 38 5.07 0.66 4.77
C GLN A 38 3.89 1.39 4.13
N ILE A 39 3.12 2.17 4.90
CA ILE A 39 2.04 3.03 4.35
C ILE A 39 2.56 3.93 3.22
N SER A 40 3.76 4.50 3.41
CA SER A 40 4.38 5.34 2.37
C SER A 40 4.79 4.53 1.15
N ALA A 41 5.26 3.29 1.32
CA ALA A 41 5.61 2.40 0.22
C ALA A 41 4.39 1.97 -0.60
N GLU A 42 3.25 1.68 0.04
CA GLU A 42 2.00 1.36 -0.68
C GLU A 42 1.50 2.55 -1.50
N TYR A 43 1.57 3.77 -0.94
CA TYR A 43 1.21 4.97 -1.72
C TYR A 43 2.19 5.23 -2.88
N ASP A 44 3.48 4.95 -2.71
CA ASP A 44 4.45 5.02 -3.80
C ASP A 44 4.12 4.00 -4.91
N ALA A 45 3.80 2.75 -4.55
CA ALA A 45 3.35 1.73 -5.50
C ALA A 45 2.07 2.15 -6.23
N PHE A 46 1.09 2.73 -5.52
CA PHE A 46 -0.10 3.34 -6.12
C PHE A 46 0.26 4.33 -7.23
N TYR A 47 1.16 5.30 -6.98
CA TYR A 47 1.52 6.28 -8.00
C TYR A 47 2.21 5.64 -9.20
N VAL A 48 3.02 4.61 -9.00
CA VAL A 48 3.63 3.86 -10.11
C VAL A 48 2.56 3.20 -10.97
N TYR A 49 1.64 2.46 -10.37
CA TYR A 49 0.56 1.79 -11.10
C TYR A 49 -0.42 2.77 -11.74
N GLU A 50 -0.73 3.87 -11.07
CA GLU A 50 -1.59 4.93 -11.60
C GLU A 50 -0.98 5.57 -12.84
N ASN A 51 0.33 5.81 -12.85
CA ASN A 51 1.04 6.32 -14.02
C ASN A 51 1.06 5.32 -15.18
N MET A 52 1.22 4.01 -14.90
CA MET A 52 1.09 2.97 -15.91
C MET A 52 -0.33 2.94 -16.48
N ALA A 53 -1.35 2.98 -15.62
CA ALA A 53 -2.75 3.00 -16.02
C ALA A 53 -3.06 4.20 -16.92
N ALA A 54 -2.59 5.40 -16.53
CA ALA A 54 -2.74 6.62 -17.31
C ALA A 54 -2.05 6.51 -18.68
N TYR A 55 -0.85 5.93 -18.76
CA TYR A 55 -0.14 5.73 -20.02
C TYR A 55 -0.89 4.78 -20.97
N PHE A 56 -1.25 3.58 -20.52
CA PHE A 56 -1.89 2.55 -21.36
C PHE A 56 -3.34 2.90 -21.75
N SER A 57 -3.99 3.80 -21.00
CA SER A 57 -5.31 4.34 -21.35
C SER A 57 -5.29 5.35 -22.50
N ARG A 58 -4.12 5.76 -22.99
CA ARG A 58 -4.01 6.71 -24.12
C ARG A 58 -4.47 6.04 -25.42
N PRO A 59 -5.35 6.69 -26.22
CA PRO A 59 -5.75 6.16 -27.52
C PRO A 59 -4.58 5.92 -28.48
N SER A 60 -3.49 6.69 -28.35
CA SER A 60 -2.27 6.54 -29.16
C SER A 60 -1.44 5.29 -28.80
N VAL A 61 -1.68 4.67 -27.63
CA VAL A 61 -1.02 3.42 -27.20
C VAL A 61 -1.87 2.22 -27.60
N GLY A 62 -3.20 2.31 -27.47
CA GLY A 62 -4.13 1.30 -27.99
C GLY A 62 -4.22 0.00 -27.17
N LEU A 63 -3.79 0.02 -25.91
CA LEU A 63 -3.75 -1.15 -25.01
C LEU A 63 -4.60 -0.92 -23.75
N ALA A 64 -5.89 -0.68 -23.95
CA ALA A 64 -6.82 -0.29 -22.89
C ALA A 64 -7.06 -1.37 -21.82
N GLY A 65 -6.91 -2.66 -22.15
CA GLY A 65 -6.98 -3.75 -21.18
C GLY A 65 -5.83 -3.68 -20.17
N PHE A 66 -4.62 -3.38 -20.62
CA PHE A 66 -3.51 -3.10 -19.71
C PHE A 66 -3.76 -1.83 -18.88
N GLY A 67 -4.38 -0.80 -19.46
CA GLY A 67 -4.82 0.38 -18.71
C GLY A 67 -5.75 0.02 -17.54
N LYS A 68 -6.75 -0.82 -17.79
CA LYS A 68 -7.67 -1.34 -16.77
C LYS A 68 -6.97 -2.21 -15.73
N PHE A 69 -6.06 -3.08 -16.17
CA PHE A 69 -5.27 -3.93 -15.29
C PHE A 69 -4.47 -3.12 -14.26
N PHE A 70 -3.68 -2.14 -14.73
CA PHE A 70 -2.87 -1.32 -13.84
C PHE A 70 -3.71 -0.35 -13.00
N ARG A 71 -4.87 0.10 -13.49
CA ARG A 71 -5.83 0.86 -12.67
C ARG A 71 -6.27 0.03 -11.46
N LYS A 72 -6.63 -1.23 -11.69
CA LYS A 72 -7.05 -2.13 -10.62
C LYS A 72 -5.92 -2.35 -9.60
N ALA A 73 -4.69 -2.55 -10.08
CA ALA A 73 -3.53 -2.67 -9.20
C ALA A 73 -3.31 -1.40 -8.36
N ALA A 74 -3.44 -0.21 -8.96
CA ALA A 74 -3.36 1.06 -8.24
C ALA A 74 -4.44 1.15 -7.14
N ASP A 75 -5.67 0.79 -7.45
CA ASP A 75 -6.77 0.77 -6.48
C ASP A 75 -6.49 -0.22 -5.32
N GLU A 76 -5.92 -1.39 -5.62
CA GLU A 76 -5.50 -2.40 -4.63
C GLU A 76 -4.43 -1.83 -3.66
N GLU A 77 -3.42 -1.10 -4.15
CA GLU A 77 -2.39 -0.50 -3.28
C GLU A 77 -2.92 0.61 -2.36
N VAL A 78 -3.92 1.37 -2.80
CA VAL A 78 -4.60 2.35 -1.94
C VAL A 78 -5.34 1.63 -0.80
N GLU A 79 -5.97 0.50 -1.08
CA GLU A 79 -6.61 -0.32 -0.06
C GLU A 79 -5.58 -0.94 0.89
N HIS A 80 -4.41 -1.35 0.41
CA HIS A 80 -3.30 -1.77 1.28
C HIS A 80 -2.88 -0.65 2.24
N ALA A 81 -2.59 0.55 1.73
CA ALA A 81 -2.22 1.70 2.53
C ALA A 81 -3.27 2.04 3.61
N ARG A 82 -4.56 1.90 3.27
CA ARG A 82 -5.69 2.11 4.20
C ARG A 82 -5.76 1.02 5.28
N LYS A 83 -5.58 -0.26 4.93
CA LYS A 83 -5.51 -1.35 5.91
C LYS A 83 -4.39 -1.14 6.92
N PHE A 84 -3.19 -0.74 6.46
CA PHE A 84 -2.09 -0.40 7.36
C PHE A 84 -2.41 0.80 8.26
N THR A 85 -3.03 1.85 7.71
CA THR A 85 -3.47 3.03 8.47
C THR A 85 -4.45 2.65 9.57
N GLU A 86 -5.45 1.83 9.24
CA GLU A 86 -6.43 1.34 10.20
C GLU A 86 -5.77 0.48 11.29
N PHE A 87 -4.84 -0.41 10.91
CA PHE A 87 -4.11 -1.22 11.86
C PHE A 87 -3.29 -0.39 12.86
N VAL A 88 -2.56 0.63 12.38
CA VAL A 88 -1.80 1.54 13.24
C VAL A 88 -2.72 2.26 14.22
N ASN A 89 -3.83 2.83 13.74
CA ASN A 89 -4.80 3.53 14.57
C ASN A 89 -5.46 2.61 15.61
N ARG A 90 -5.84 1.39 15.21
CA ARG A 90 -6.45 0.38 16.09
C ARG A 90 -5.52 -0.03 17.23
N ARG A 91 -4.21 0.00 17.00
CA ARG A 91 -3.19 -0.31 18.01
C ARG A 91 -2.72 0.93 18.81
N GLY A 92 -3.43 2.06 18.68
CA GLY A 92 -3.15 3.31 19.39
C GLY A 92 -1.92 4.07 18.88
N GLY A 93 -1.40 3.70 17.71
CA GLY A 93 -0.31 4.41 17.06
C GLY A 93 -0.78 5.66 16.33
N VAL A 94 0.18 6.45 15.86
CA VAL A 94 -0.06 7.66 15.07
C VAL A 94 0.48 7.47 13.65
N VAL A 95 -0.39 7.72 12.67
CA VAL A 95 -0.03 7.71 11.25
C VAL A 95 0.52 9.08 10.85
N THR A 96 1.65 9.09 10.15
CA THR A 96 2.29 10.28 9.56
C THR A 96 2.54 10.02 8.09
N LEU A 97 1.70 10.60 7.23
CA LEU A 97 1.86 10.49 5.78
C LEU A 97 3.06 11.32 5.32
N LYS A 98 4.00 10.68 4.64
CA LYS A 98 5.16 11.34 4.04
C LYS A 98 4.81 11.89 2.66
N HIS A 99 5.59 12.88 2.22
CA HIS A 99 5.51 13.32 0.84
C HIS A 99 6.02 12.19 -0.08
N ILE A 100 5.22 11.84 -1.09
CA ILE A 100 5.61 10.85 -2.09
C ILE A 100 6.20 11.58 -3.28
N MET A 101 7.47 11.31 -3.56
CA MET A 101 8.19 11.88 -4.69
C MET A 101 8.14 10.89 -5.85
N PRO A 102 7.56 11.27 -7.01
CA PRO A 102 7.57 10.40 -8.17
C PRO A 102 9.00 10.04 -8.58
N SER A 103 9.27 8.75 -8.74
CA SER A 103 10.53 8.33 -9.38
C SER A 103 10.56 8.82 -10.83
N PRO A 104 11.68 9.34 -11.34
CA PRO A 104 11.82 9.71 -12.75
C PRO A 104 11.45 8.56 -13.70
N GLU A 105 11.70 7.32 -13.26
CA GLU A 105 11.47 6.09 -14.02
C GLU A 105 9.99 5.68 -14.09
N SER A 106 9.12 6.24 -13.23
CA SER A 106 7.69 5.94 -13.20
C SER A 106 6.82 7.05 -13.78
N THR A 107 7.40 7.93 -14.61
CA THR A 107 6.63 9.00 -15.27
C THR A 107 5.90 8.48 -16.51
N PRO A 108 4.75 9.07 -16.91
CA PRO A 108 4.05 8.65 -18.13
C PRO A 108 4.88 8.74 -19.43
N GLN A 109 6.01 9.46 -19.40
CA GLN A 109 6.93 9.62 -20.53
C GLN A 109 8.03 8.56 -20.57
N SER A 110 8.27 7.82 -19.48
CA SER A 110 9.29 6.78 -19.40
C SER A 110 8.79 5.40 -19.84
N PHE A 111 7.47 5.18 -19.95
CA PHE A 111 6.93 3.90 -20.41
C PHE A 111 7.02 3.77 -21.92
N ILE A 112 7.88 2.86 -22.40
CA ILE A 112 8.07 2.63 -23.84
C ILE A 112 7.29 1.39 -24.30
N SER A 113 7.09 0.40 -23.44
CA SER A 113 6.37 -0.84 -23.78
C SER A 113 5.67 -1.51 -22.59
N VAL A 114 4.70 -2.37 -22.88
CA VAL A 114 4.07 -3.26 -21.87
C VAL A 114 5.11 -4.14 -21.17
N LYS A 115 6.11 -4.67 -21.89
CA LYS A 115 7.15 -5.53 -21.30
C LYS A 115 7.93 -4.79 -20.21
N GLN A 116 8.32 -3.53 -20.48
CA GLN A 116 8.98 -2.69 -19.49
C GLN A 116 8.08 -2.34 -18.31
N ALA A 117 6.80 -2.05 -18.55
CA ALA A 117 5.86 -1.77 -17.47
C ALA A 117 5.67 -2.98 -16.54
N VAL A 118 5.55 -4.19 -17.10
CA VAL A 118 5.48 -5.42 -16.30
C VAL A 118 6.78 -5.70 -15.55
N ALA A 119 7.95 -5.44 -16.16
CA ALA A 119 9.23 -5.56 -15.47
C ALA A 119 9.32 -4.60 -14.27
N LEU A 120 8.94 -3.33 -14.46
CA LEU A 120 8.89 -2.35 -13.36
C LEU A 120 7.89 -2.74 -12.28
N ALA A 121 6.72 -3.29 -12.65
CA ALA A 121 5.74 -3.80 -11.69
C ALA A 121 6.33 -4.94 -10.85
N ILE A 122 7.03 -5.90 -11.47
CA ILE A 122 7.71 -6.99 -10.75
C ILE A 122 8.74 -6.42 -9.74
N ASP A 123 9.55 -5.46 -10.17
CA ASP A 123 10.55 -4.84 -9.29
C ASP A 123 9.89 -4.09 -8.13
N LYS A 124 8.78 -3.40 -8.39
CA LYS A 124 8.00 -2.71 -7.36
C LYS A 124 7.40 -3.69 -6.35
N GLU A 125 6.79 -4.78 -6.79
CA GLU A 125 6.24 -5.82 -5.92
C GLU A 125 7.31 -6.49 -5.05
N ILE A 126 8.51 -6.71 -5.60
CA ILE A 126 9.66 -7.24 -4.86
C ILE A 126 10.14 -6.23 -3.81
N GLU A 127 10.17 -4.94 -4.14
CA GLU A 127 10.54 -3.87 -3.22
C GLU A 127 9.57 -3.78 -2.04
N VAL A 128 8.27 -3.68 -2.33
CA VAL A 128 7.19 -3.63 -1.32
C VAL A 128 7.20 -4.90 -0.48
N GLY A 129 7.24 -6.08 -1.11
CA GLY A 129 7.27 -7.35 -0.41
C GLY A 129 8.49 -7.54 0.49
N ARG A 130 9.66 -7.03 0.10
CA ARG A 130 10.85 -7.03 0.97
C ARG A 130 10.61 -6.20 2.23
N LYS A 131 9.96 -5.03 2.12
CA LYS A 131 9.65 -4.17 3.27
C LYS A 131 8.65 -4.86 4.22
N ILE A 132 7.61 -5.49 3.68
CA ILE A 132 6.64 -6.27 4.46
C ILE A 132 7.33 -7.44 5.17
N HIS A 133 8.21 -8.17 4.48
CA HIS A 133 8.98 -9.25 5.07
C HIS A 133 9.89 -8.76 6.21
N THR A 134 10.61 -7.65 6.02
CA THR A 134 11.42 -7.04 7.08
C THR A 134 10.55 -6.61 8.27
N LEU A 135 9.42 -5.96 8.03
CA LEU A 135 8.46 -5.57 9.06
C LEU A 135 7.93 -6.78 9.84
N HIS A 136 7.64 -7.89 9.15
CA HIS A 136 7.22 -9.14 9.79
C HIS A 136 8.33 -9.73 10.69
N MET A 137 9.59 -9.66 10.28
CA MET A 137 10.73 -10.09 11.11
C MET A 137 10.87 -9.22 12.37
N VAL A 138 10.80 -7.89 12.22
CA VAL A 138 10.86 -6.94 13.34
C VAL A 138 9.69 -7.16 14.31
N ALA A 139 8.51 -7.48 13.81
CA ALA A 139 7.37 -7.86 14.65
C ALA A 139 7.67 -9.12 15.48
N GLY A 140 8.28 -10.14 14.86
CA GLY A 140 8.70 -11.37 15.54
C GLY A 140 9.76 -11.14 16.63
N GLU A 141 10.77 -10.31 16.35
CA GLU A 141 11.81 -9.92 17.32
C GLU A 141 11.21 -9.17 18.52
N ASN A 142 10.22 -8.30 18.26
CA ASN A 142 9.45 -7.60 19.27
C ASN A 142 8.37 -8.46 19.95
N LYS A 143 8.20 -9.72 19.54
CA LYS A 143 7.15 -10.64 20.02
C LYS A 143 5.73 -10.08 19.83
N ASP A 144 5.52 -9.28 18.79
CA ASP A 144 4.23 -8.71 18.41
C ASP A 144 3.48 -9.68 17.50
N SER A 145 2.89 -10.72 18.09
CA SER A 145 2.18 -11.77 17.34
C SER A 145 0.98 -11.24 16.56
N GLU A 146 0.35 -10.17 17.05
CA GLU A 146 -0.79 -9.54 16.36
C GLU A 146 -0.34 -8.79 15.10
N ALA A 147 0.83 -8.14 15.13
CA ALA A 147 1.41 -7.56 13.92
C ALA A 147 1.85 -8.63 12.93
N GLN A 148 2.44 -9.75 13.37
CA GLN A 148 2.77 -10.86 12.48
C GLN A 148 1.51 -11.42 11.77
N ASN A 149 0.47 -11.72 12.56
CA ASN A 149 -0.83 -12.20 12.04
C ASN A 149 -1.47 -11.21 11.05
N PHE A 150 -1.34 -9.91 11.30
CA PHE A 150 -1.82 -8.88 10.37
C PHE A 150 -1.05 -8.87 9.04
N LEU A 151 0.26 -9.17 9.05
CA LEU A 151 1.15 -9.10 7.88
C LEU A 151 1.12 -10.39 7.02
N ASP A 152 0.82 -11.54 7.62
CA ASP A 152 0.73 -12.85 6.93
C ASP A 152 -0.08 -12.85 5.62
N PRO A 153 -1.31 -12.27 5.57
CA PRO A 153 -2.06 -12.22 4.31
C PRO A 153 -1.35 -11.39 3.24
N PHE A 154 -0.68 -10.29 3.61
CA PHE A 154 0.05 -9.46 2.65
C PHE A 154 1.27 -10.20 2.09
N LEU A 155 2.00 -10.98 2.91
CA LEU A 155 3.10 -11.81 2.42
C LEU A 155 2.63 -12.82 1.38
N THR A 156 1.46 -13.43 1.60
CA THR A 156 0.85 -14.37 0.66
C THR A 156 0.45 -13.66 -0.64
N GLU A 157 -0.19 -12.51 -0.53
CA GLU A 157 -0.62 -11.68 -1.65
C GLU A 157 0.56 -11.23 -2.52
N GLN A 158 1.68 -10.80 -1.93
CA GLN A 158 2.89 -10.42 -2.69
C GLN A 158 3.42 -11.60 -3.53
N VAL A 159 3.41 -12.82 -3.00
CA VAL A 159 3.84 -14.01 -3.75
C VAL A 159 2.92 -14.27 -4.96
N GLU A 160 1.61 -14.14 -4.77
CA GLU A 160 0.61 -14.31 -5.82
C GLU A 160 0.74 -13.23 -6.90
N SER A 161 0.88 -11.97 -6.51
CA SER A 161 1.07 -10.82 -7.42
C SER A 161 2.33 -10.97 -8.26
N ILE A 162 3.48 -11.28 -7.64
CA ILE A 162 4.74 -11.51 -8.37
C ILE A 162 4.62 -12.70 -9.32
N SER A 163 3.99 -13.80 -8.89
CA SER A 163 3.77 -14.98 -9.73
C SER A 163 2.93 -14.65 -10.97
N LYS A 164 1.84 -13.90 -10.78
CA LYS A 164 0.95 -13.43 -11.85
C LYS A 164 1.70 -12.54 -12.85
N LEU A 165 2.46 -11.57 -12.38
CA LEU A 165 3.24 -10.68 -13.25
C LEU A 165 4.34 -11.42 -14.02
N ARG A 166 5.03 -12.38 -13.38
CA ARG A 166 6.01 -13.25 -14.06
C ARG A 166 5.37 -14.14 -15.12
N SER A 167 4.19 -14.68 -14.84
CA SER A 167 3.41 -15.43 -15.83
C SER A 167 3.04 -14.54 -17.02
N MET A 168 2.62 -13.30 -16.77
CA MET A 168 2.34 -12.34 -17.83
C MET A 168 3.58 -12.05 -18.68
N ALA A 169 4.72 -11.79 -18.05
CA ALA A 169 5.99 -11.57 -18.75
C ALA A 169 6.37 -12.76 -19.64
N ALA A 170 6.27 -14.00 -19.12
CA ALA A 170 6.55 -15.20 -19.90
C ALA A 170 5.60 -15.36 -21.10
N ARG A 171 4.32 -15.06 -20.93
CA ARG A 171 3.33 -15.10 -22.02
C ARG A 171 3.66 -14.12 -23.15
N MET A 172 4.19 -12.94 -22.81
CA MET A 172 4.60 -11.92 -23.79
C MET A 172 5.80 -12.33 -24.65
N GLU A 173 6.53 -13.37 -24.25
CA GLU A 173 7.65 -13.93 -25.03
C GLU A 173 7.23 -15.07 -25.97
N LEU A 174 5.97 -15.55 -25.89
CA LEU A 174 5.52 -16.68 -26.71
C LEU A 174 5.37 -16.33 -28.19
N CYS A 175 4.84 -15.14 -28.51
CA CYS A 175 4.72 -14.63 -29.88
C CYS A 175 4.39 -13.12 -29.92
N ASP A 176 4.60 -12.49 -31.07
CA ASP A 176 4.36 -11.04 -31.25
C ASP A 176 2.90 -10.63 -31.00
N SER A 177 1.95 -11.51 -31.32
CA SER A 177 0.52 -11.25 -31.11
C SER A 177 0.07 -11.47 -29.65
N ALA A 178 0.92 -12.01 -28.78
CA ALA A 178 0.57 -12.32 -27.40
C ALA A 178 0.10 -11.09 -26.62
N ILE A 179 0.77 -9.95 -26.79
CA ILE A 179 0.40 -8.69 -26.11
C ILE A 179 -1.02 -8.25 -26.51
N PHE A 180 -1.37 -8.35 -27.79
CA PHE A 180 -2.70 -7.97 -28.27
C PHE A 180 -3.80 -8.89 -27.73
N LEU A 181 -3.54 -10.21 -27.70
CA LEU A 181 -4.48 -11.18 -27.13
C LEU A 181 -4.65 -10.97 -25.63
N MET A 182 -3.56 -10.74 -24.90
CA MET A 182 -3.61 -10.43 -23.47
C MET A 182 -4.36 -9.13 -23.19
N ASP A 183 -4.18 -8.09 -24.01
CA ASP A 183 -4.96 -6.86 -23.87
C ASP A 183 -6.47 -7.14 -23.94
N GLN A 184 -6.91 -8.02 -24.83
CA GLN A 184 -8.33 -8.39 -24.94
C GLN A 184 -8.83 -9.16 -23.71
N GLU A 185 -8.03 -10.05 -23.13
CA GLU A 185 -8.37 -10.79 -21.90
C GLU A 185 -8.49 -9.89 -20.67
N LEU A 186 -7.74 -8.79 -20.63
CA LEU A 186 -7.69 -7.86 -19.50
C LEU A 186 -8.80 -6.79 -19.51
N ARG A 187 -9.66 -6.77 -20.53
CA ARG A 187 -10.73 -5.77 -20.68
C ARG A 187 -11.89 -5.90 -19.72
#